data_AF-A0A7R9I899-F1
#
_entry.id   AF-A0A7R9I899-F1
#
_cell.length_a   1.000
_cell.length_b   1.000
_cell.length_c   1.000
_cell.angle_alpha   90.00
_cell.angle_beta   90.00
_cell.angle_gamma   90.00
#
_symmetry.space_group_name_H-M   'P 1'
#
loop_
_entity.id
_entity.type
_entity.pdbx_description
1 polymer ?
#
loop_
_entity_poly.entity_id
_entity_poly.type
_entity_poly.pdbx_seq_one_letter_code
_entity_poly.pdbx_strand_id
1 'polypeptide(L)'
;RTNCFNSEKDLLDDGFSCPDGEVIGPTGRALPHPTYPHPEDCQKFYICRNGVMPQKGSCPGGLVYNEVSFKCDEPENVVGCEKWFDEENKRNGNN
;
A
#
# COMPACT_ATOMS: atom_id res chain seq x y z
N ARG A 1 -32.02 17.24 -7.14
CA ARG A 1 -31.80 16.29 -6.03
C ARG A 1 -31.28 15.02 -6.70
N THR A 2 -29.99 15.00 -7.05
CA THR A 2 -29.44 13.99 -7.96
C THR A 2 -28.85 12.85 -7.14
N ASN A 3 -29.31 11.64 -7.43
CA ASN A 3 -29.12 10.40 -6.68
C ASN A 3 -27.72 10.18 -6.08
N CYS A 4 -27.67 9.95 -4.76
CA CYS A 4 -26.50 9.46 -4.04
C CYS A 4 -26.38 7.93 -4.08
N PHE A 5 -26.24 7.31 -5.25
CA PHE A 5 -25.80 5.90 -5.36
C PHE A 5 -25.05 5.72 -6.68
N ASN A 6 -23.81 6.17 -6.72
CA ASN A 6 -22.90 5.85 -7.82
C ASN A 6 -21.63 5.26 -7.19
N SER A 7 -21.53 3.93 -7.21
CA SER A 7 -20.50 3.12 -6.58
C SER A 7 -19.17 3.15 -7.35
N GLU A 8 -18.78 4.29 -7.90
CA GLU A 8 -17.55 4.48 -8.69
C GLU A 8 -16.33 4.83 -7.82
N LYS A 9 -16.20 4.28 -6.59
CA LYS A 9 -15.18 4.69 -5.61
C LYS A 9 -14.31 3.58 -5.03
N ASP A 10 -14.30 2.39 -5.65
CA ASP A 10 -13.41 1.28 -5.24
C ASP A 10 -12.11 1.22 -6.08
N LEU A 11 -11.77 2.33 -6.74
CA LEU A 11 -10.56 2.53 -7.54
C LEU A 11 -9.84 3.79 -7.05
N LEU A 12 -8.53 3.68 -6.80
CA LEU A 12 -7.67 4.82 -6.48
C LEU A 12 -7.34 5.66 -7.71
N ASP A 13 -6.82 6.87 -7.51
CA ASP A 13 -6.42 7.78 -8.59
C ASP A 13 -5.35 7.18 -9.52
N ASP A 14 -4.50 6.30 -8.99
CA ASP A 14 -3.48 5.53 -9.70
C ASP A 14 -4.03 4.23 -10.33
N GLY A 15 -5.33 4.00 -10.25
CA GLY A 15 -6.00 2.83 -10.82
C GLY A 15 -5.89 1.55 -10.01
N PHE A 16 -5.28 1.59 -8.82
CA PHE A 16 -5.26 0.44 -7.91
C PHE A 16 -6.68 0.08 -7.44
N SER A 17 -7.00 -1.22 -7.51
CA SER A 17 -8.21 -1.80 -6.92
C SER A 17 -7.82 -2.98 -6.05
N CYS A 18 -8.62 -3.25 -5.02
CA CYS A 18 -8.37 -4.38 -4.14
C CYS A 18 -8.54 -5.69 -4.91
N PRO A 19 -7.53 -6.57 -4.92
CA PRO A 19 -7.69 -7.86 -5.57
C PRO A 19 -8.68 -8.71 -4.76
N ASP A 20 -9.59 -9.38 -5.47
CA ASP A 20 -10.50 -10.35 -4.88
C ASP A 20 -9.72 -11.58 -4.37
N GLY A 21 -9.61 -11.71 -3.05
CA GLY A 21 -8.96 -12.85 -2.43
C GLY A 21 -8.73 -12.70 -0.93
N GLU A 22 -8.69 -13.84 -0.24
CA GLU A 22 -8.26 -13.89 1.16
C GLU A 22 -6.73 -13.83 1.22
N VAL A 23 -6.18 -12.71 1.70
CA VAL A 23 -4.76 -12.64 2.01
C VAL A 23 -4.52 -13.27 3.36
N ILE A 24 -3.72 -14.33 3.38
CA ILE A 24 -3.30 -14.99 4.61
C ILE A 24 -2.16 -14.21 5.22
N GLY A 25 -2.40 -13.63 6.39
CA GLY A 25 -1.39 -12.91 7.15
C GLY A 25 -0.38 -13.83 7.85
N PRO A 26 0.60 -13.26 8.57
CA PRO A 26 1.67 -14.01 9.23
C PRO A 26 1.19 -14.95 10.34
N THR A 27 -0.05 -14.79 10.80
CA THR A 27 -0.70 -15.67 11.79
C THR A 27 -1.44 -16.85 11.16
N GLY A 28 -1.39 -17.02 9.83
CA GLY A 28 -2.09 -18.07 9.11
C GLY A 28 -3.61 -17.83 9.02
N ARG A 29 -4.07 -16.60 9.22
CA ARG A 29 -5.49 -16.21 9.13
C ARG A 29 -5.69 -15.18 8.04
N ALA A 30 -6.88 -15.19 7.43
CA ALA A 30 -7.29 -14.18 6.48
C ALA A 30 -7.30 -12.79 7.14
N LEU A 31 -6.62 -11.83 6.53
CA LEU A 31 -6.60 -10.46 7.01
C LEU A 31 -7.95 -9.79 6.66
N PRO A 32 -8.65 -9.20 7.65
CA PRO A 32 -9.89 -8.47 7.37
C PRO A 32 -9.63 -7.21 6.54
N HIS A 33 -8.41 -6.66 6.63
CA HIS A 33 -7.95 -5.45 5.94
C HIS A 33 -6.59 -5.75 5.29
N PRO A 34 -6.55 -6.46 4.15
CA PRO A 34 -5.29 -6.78 3.50
C PRO A 34 -4.57 -5.51 3.02
N THR A 35 -3.25 -5.53 3.07
CA THR A 35 -2.40 -4.42 2.67
C THR A 35 -1.37 -4.85 1.63
N TYR A 36 -1.11 -3.99 0.65
CA TYR A 36 -0.29 -4.30 -0.53
C TYR A 36 0.79 -3.25 -0.74
N PRO A 37 2.01 -3.62 -1.16
CA PRO A 37 3.07 -2.65 -1.44
C PRO A 37 2.71 -1.79 -2.66
N HIS A 38 3.14 -0.53 -2.66
CA HIS A 38 3.00 0.34 -3.83
C HIS A 38 4.13 0.03 -4.83
N PRO A 39 3.84 -0.15 -6.14
CA PRO A 39 4.83 -0.57 -7.12
C PRO A 39 5.93 0.46 -7.39
N GLU A 40 5.62 1.74 -7.22
CA GLU A 40 6.59 2.82 -7.43
C GLU A 40 7.20 3.33 -6.11
N ASP A 41 6.52 3.23 -4.97
CA ASP A 41 6.88 3.95 -3.74
C ASP A 41 6.93 2.98 -2.56
N CYS A 42 8.12 2.49 -2.19
CA CYS A 42 8.22 1.52 -1.08
C CYS A 42 7.70 2.06 0.27
N GLN A 43 7.69 3.37 0.50
CA GLN A 43 7.08 3.96 1.70
C GLN A 43 5.56 3.94 1.66
N LYS A 44 4.96 3.92 0.47
CA LYS A 44 3.51 3.88 0.29
C LYS A 44 3.03 2.45 0.17
N PHE A 45 1.79 2.24 0.56
CA PHE A 45 1.12 0.96 0.46
C PHE A 45 -0.38 1.19 0.30
N TYR A 46 -1.08 0.17 -0.17
CA TYR A 46 -2.52 0.17 -0.29
C TYR A 46 -3.14 -0.61 0.86
N ILE A 47 -4.27 -0.13 1.36
CA ILE A 47 -5.06 -0.74 2.41
C ILE A 47 -6.43 -1.07 1.85
N CYS A 48 -6.79 -2.34 1.85
CA CYS A 48 -8.07 -2.81 1.36
C CYS A 48 -9.03 -3.02 2.51
N ARG A 49 -9.80 -1.99 2.85
CA ARG A 49 -10.76 -2.06 3.94
C ARG A 49 -11.90 -3.00 3.55
N ASN A 50 -12.15 -4.02 4.37
CA ASN A 50 -13.06 -5.13 4.10
C ASN A 50 -12.77 -5.85 2.77
N GLY A 51 -11.54 -5.78 2.26
CA GLY A 51 -11.16 -6.38 0.98
C GLY A 51 -11.70 -5.69 -0.28
N VAL A 52 -12.49 -4.62 -0.15
CA VAL A 52 -13.18 -3.98 -1.30
C VAL A 52 -12.86 -2.51 -1.46
N MET A 53 -12.60 -1.78 -0.37
CA MET A 53 -12.33 -0.34 -0.43
C MET A 53 -10.82 -0.10 -0.35
N PRO A 54 -10.13 0.19 -1.47
CA PRO A 54 -8.72 0.54 -1.44
C PRO A 54 -8.52 1.93 -0.82
N GLN A 55 -7.43 2.08 -0.07
CA GLN A 55 -6.99 3.34 0.53
C GLN A 55 -5.47 3.44 0.45
N LYS A 56 -4.92 4.66 0.42
CA LYS A 56 -3.47 4.89 0.45
C LYS A 56 -2.98 5.01 1.88
N GLY A 57 -2.01 4.19 2.25
CA GLY A 57 -1.21 4.29 3.46
C GLY A 57 0.22 4.73 3.14
N SER A 58 0.90 5.33 4.11
CA SER A 58 2.32 5.68 4.01
C SER A 58 2.99 5.39 5.34
N CYS A 59 4.19 4.81 5.27
CA CYS A 59 5.03 4.57 6.42
C CYS A 59 5.62 5.88 6.96
N PRO A 60 5.95 5.95 8.27
CA PRO A 60 6.67 7.09 8.82
C PRO A 60 8.05 7.21 8.18
N GLY A 61 8.60 8.42 8.15
CA GLY A 61 9.81 8.74 7.39
C GLY A 61 10.99 7.83 7.71
N GLY A 62 11.63 7.32 6.66
CA GLY A 62 12.76 6.39 6.74
C GLY A 62 12.39 4.91 6.87
N LEU A 63 11.11 4.57 6.96
CA LEU A 63 10.64 3.18 6.90
C LEU A 63 9.89 2.91 5.60
N VAL A 64 9.91 1.66 5.18
CA VAL A 64 9.19 1.17 3.99
C VAL A 64 8.20 0.07 4.37
N TYR A 65 7.18 -0.12 3.55
CA TYR A 65 6.18 -1.15 3.78
C TYR A 65 6.73 -2.53 3.46
N ASN A 66 6.72 -3.41 4.45
CA ASN A 66 7.11 -4.81 4.32
C ASN A 66 5.85 -5.67 4.13
N GLU A 67 5.67 -6.22 2.93
CA GLU A 67 4.54 -7.11 2.61
C GLU A 67 4.60 -8.47 3.31
N VAL A 68 5.79 -8.92 3.73
CA VAL A 68 5.97 -10.20 4.44
C VAL A 68 5.46 -10.09 5.87
N SER A 69 5.76 -8.97 6.54
CA SER A 69 5.36 -8.72 7.92
C SER A 69 4.12 -7.81 8.05
N PHE A 70 3.59 -7.33 6.92
CA PHE A 70 2.42 -6.43 6.80
C PHE A 70 2.55 -5.15 7.65
N LYS A 71 3.75 -4.60 7.75
CA LYS A 71 4.06 -3.43 8.59
C LYS A 71 5.19 -2.60 7.98
N CYS A 72 5.38 -1.40 8.51
CA CYS A 72 6.54 -0.59 8.19
C CYS A 72 7.79 -1.18 8.84
N ASP A 73 8.83 -1.39 8.05
CA ASP A 73 10.11 -1.95 8.45
C ASP A 73 11.25 -1.18 7.78
N GLU A 74 12.48 -1.46 8.16
CA GLU A 74 13.66 -0.85 7.56
C GLU A 74 13.81 -1.32 6.10
N PRO A 75 14.25 -0.44 5.18
CA PRO A 75 14.40 -0.80 3.76
C PRO A 75 15.35 -1.97 3.53
N GLU A 76 16.34 -2.15 4.39
CA GLU A 76 17.25 -3.30 4.34
C GLU A 76 16.53 -4.64 4.63
N ASN A 77 15.42 -4.61 5.38
CA ASN A 77 14.61 -5.79 5.70
C ASN A 77 13.53 -6.08 4.64
N VAL A 78 13.37 -5.19 3.64
CA VAL A 78 12.35 -5.30 2.60
C VAL A 78 13.00 -5.53 1.25
N VAL A 79 12.90 -6.77 0.77
CA VAL A 79 13.47 -7.19 -0.51
C VAL A 79 12.92 -6.31 -1.64
N GLY A 80 13.83 -5.71 -2.42
CA GLY A 80 13.46 -4.81 -3.52
C GLY A 80 13.32 -3.33 -3.13
N CYS A 81 13.29 -3.02 -1.83
CA CYS A 81 13.21 -1.65 -1.31
C CYS A 81 14.49 -1.19 -0.60
N GLU A 82 15.56 -1.99 -0.65
CA GLU A 82 16.86 -1.74 -0.03
C GLU A 82 17.48 -0.38 -0.42
N LYS A 83 17.19 0.10 -1.64
CA LYS A 83 17.71 1.37 -2.18
C LYS A 83 16.69 2.51 -2.21
N TRP A 84 15.59 2.38 -1.46
CA TRP A 84 14.50 3.34 -1.50
C TRP A 84 14.94 4.78 -1.20
N PHE A 85 15.91 4.99 -0.29
CA PHE A 85 16.47 6.32 0.00
C PHE A 85 17.08 7.01 -1.22
N ASP A 86 17.69 6.25 -2.15
CA ASP A 86 18.25 6.81 -3.38
C ASP A 86 17.15 7.22 -4.37
N GLU A 87 15.99 6.56 -4.33
CA GLU A 87 14.84 6.85 -5.18
C GLU A 87 14.02 8.03 -4.66
N GLU A 88 13.84 8.13 -3.34
CA GLU A 88 13.17 9.28 -2.73
C GLU A 88 13.93 10.59 -2.99
N ASN A 89 15.26 10.58 -2.89
CA ASN A 89 16.08 11.74 -3.22
C ASN A 89 15.95 12.19 -4.68
N LYS A 90 15.65 11.27 -5.60
CA LYS A 90 15.36 11.61 -7.01
C LYS A 90 13.95 12.19 -7.18
N ARG A 91 12.95 11.71 -6.42
CA ARG A 91 11.56 12.23 -6.48
C ARG A 91 11.40 13.60 -5.82
N ASN A 92 12.09 13.82 -4.70
CA ASN A 92 12.03 15.08 -3.95
C ASN A 92 13.07 16.12 -4.38
N GLY A 93 13.92 15.78 -5.36
CA GLY A 93 14.88 16.69 -6.00
C GLY A 93 14.19 17.72 -6.88
N ASN A 94 13.44 18.63 -6.27
CA ASN A 94 13.06 19.89 -6.90
C ASN A 94 14.33 20.76 -7.02
N ASN A 95 14.70 21.05 -8.26
CA ASN A 95 15.66 22.10 -8.65
C ASN A 95 15.22 23.46 -8.09
#